data_AF-A0A8H4RD67-F1
#
_entry.id   AF-A0A8H4RD67-F1
#
_cell.length_a   1.000
_cell.length_b   1.000
_cell.length_c   1.000
_cell.angle_alpha   90.00
_cell.angle_beta   90.00
_cell.angle_gamma   90.00
#
_symmetry.space_group_name_H-M   'P 1'
#
loop_
_entity.id
_entity.type
_entity.pdbx_description
1 polymer ?
#
loop_
_entity_poly.entity_id
_entity_poly.type
_entity_poly.pdbx_seq_one_letter_code
_entity_poly.pdbx_strand_id
1 'polypeptide(L)'
;MDSKPIALALEEAHPSPSLHLDSPYLAHTADSSPTPQKIEVLSPTIITPLVGFWIPLIPEKLLNPPSKEYFIRTREARYGVSLAQVAKAKATEEAWIEVLPPLKELGALLGENEEGHFLMGKTPSYADLVVVGWLQFFKAVDEAIYKRVVEIEPKLGELYNASKQWVKRDDH
;
A
#
# COMPACT_ATOMS: atom_id res chain seq x y z
N MET A 1 11.09 -7.33 9.17
CA MET A 1 11.92 -6.16 8.84
C MET A 1 10.97 -5.01 8.62
N ASP A 2 11.14 -3.94 9.38
CA ASP A 2 10.37 -2.71 9.24
C ASP A 2 11.09 -1.82 8.20
N SER A 3 10.34 -1.23 7.26
CA SER A 3 10.93 -0.36 6.24
C SER A 3 11.32 1.02 6.79
N LYS A 4 10.73 1.46 7.90
CA LYS A 4 10.98 2.78 8.48
C LYS A 4 12.40 2.96 9.01
N PRO A 5 13.02 2.00 9.72
CA PRO A 5 14.44 2.08 10.08
C PRO A 5 15.38 2.20 8.88
N ILE A 6 15.05 1.55 7.76
CA ILE A 6 15.84 1.66 6.52
C ILE A 6 15.71 3.06 5.95
N ALA A 7 14.49 3.60 5.87
CA ALA A 7 14.25 4.96 5.40
C ALA A 7 14.99 6.01 6.26
N LEU A 8 14.97 5.85 7.59
CA LEU A 8 15.73 6.70 8.51
C LEU A 8 17.24 6.64 8.24
N ALA A 9 17.79 5.43 8.08
CA ALA A 9 19.21 5.25 7.79
C ALA A 9 19.59 5.85 6.42
N LEU A 10 18.72 5.76 5.42
CA LEU A 10 18.92 6.38 4.11
C LEU A 10 18.89 7.90 4.21
N GLU A 11 17.95 8.49 4.95
CA GLU A 11 17.87 9.94 5.16
C GLU A 11 19.12 10.48 5.87
N GLU A 12 19.63 9.74 6.85
CA GLU A 12 20.85 10.10 7.59
C GLU A 12 22.09 10.01 6.70
N ALA A 13 22.24 8.92 5.94
CA ALA A 13 23.39 8.70 5.08
C ALA A 13 23.37 9.54 3.79
N HIS A 14 22.17 9.84 3.28
CA HIS A 14 21.93 10.52 2.00
C HIS A 14 20.79 11.56 2.15
N PRO A 15 21.04 12.71 2.78
CA PRO A 15 20.00 13.71 3.08
C PRO A 15 19.46 14.45 1.83
N SER A 16 20.03 14.20 0.65
CA SER A 16 19.56 14.78 -0.61
C SER A 16 19.65 13.76 -1.75
N PRO A 17 18.55 13.50 -2.48
CA PRO A 17 17.20 14.01 -2.24
C PRO A 17 16.56 13.44 -0.96
N SER A 18 15.76 14.24 -0.25
CA SER A 18 15.10 13.86 1.01
C SER A 18 13.90 12.94 0.76
N LEU A 19 13.65 12.01 1.69
CA LEU A 19 12.43 11.20 1.77
C LEU A 19 11.33 11.89 2.58
N HIS A 20 11.57 13.07 3.15
CA HIS A 20 10.58 13.84 3.92
C HIS A 20 9.89 13.02 5.02
N LEU A 21 10.69 12.37 5.87
CA LEU A 21 10.21 11.51 6.97
C LEU A 21 9.46 12.28 8.08
N ASP A 22 9.57 13.61 8.07
CA ASP A 22 8.84 14.55 8.91
C ASP A 22 7.50 14.99 8.31
N SER A 23 7.14 14.46 7.13
CA SER A 23 5.88 14.77 6.44
C SER A 23 4.68 14.65 7.38
N PRO A 24 3.78 15.66 7.40
CA PRO A 24 2.59 15.64 8.25
C PRO A 24 1.66 14.47 7.90
N TYR A 25 1.78 13.87 6.72
CA TYR A 25 0.97 12.76 6.23
C TYR A 25 1.47 11.37 6.69
N LEU A 26 2.69 11.25 7.22
CA LEU A 26 3.32 9.95 7.45
C LEU A 26 2.83 9.26 8.72
N ALA A 27 3.18 9.79 9.90
CA ALA A 27 3.01 9.12 11.20
C ALA A 27 2.13 9.94 12.14
N HIS A 28 1.30 9.28 12.96
CA HIS A 28 0.43 9.93 13.96
C HIS A 28 1.30 10.78 14.90
N THR A 29 1.36 12.09 14.66
CA THR A 29 1.88 13.02 15.66
C THR A 29 0.84 13.07 16.76
N ALA A 30 1.25 12.97 18.01
CA ALA A 30 0.37 13.07 19.18
C ALA A 30 -0.13 14.51 19.38
N ASP A 31 -0.54 15.18 18.29
CA ASP A 31 -1.22 16.46 18.32
C ASP A 31 -2.71 16.18 18.34
N SER A 32 -3.38 16.72 19.36
CA SER A 32 -4.80 16.60 19.68
C SER A 32 -5.73 17.25 18.65
N SER A 33 -5.22 17.63 17.48
CA SER A 33 -6.01 18.16 16.37
C SER A 33 -6.85 17.04 15.73
N PRO A 34 -8.08 17.31 15.26
CA PRO A 34 -8.86 16.37 14.46
C PRO A 34 -8.15 16.13 13.11
N THR A 35 -7.11 15.29 13.14
CA THR A 35 -6.23 15.04 12.02
C THR A 35 -6.81 13.87 11.21
N PRO A 36 -6.92 13.97 9.87
CA PRO A 36 -7.25 12.81 9.04
C PRO A 36 -6.26 11.67 9.28
N GLN A 37 -6.70 10.42 9.10
CA GLN A 37 -5.86 9.26 9.37
C GLN A 37 -4.62 9.29 8.49
N LYS A 38 -3.45 9.32 9.12
CA LYS A 38 -2.18 9.34 8.40
C LYS A 38 -1.88 8.00 7.73
N ILE A 39 -0.97 8.03 6.76
CA ILE A 39 -0.74 6.88 5.85
C ILE A 39 -0.38 5.59 6.58
N GLU A 40 0.38 5.65 7.68
CA GLU A 40 0.73 4.48 8.49
C GLU A 40 -0.48 3.79 9.12
N VAL A 41 -1.54 4.54 9.45
CA VAL A 41 -2.78 4.03 10.04
C VAL A 41 -3.80 3.68 8.96
N LEU A 42 -3.89 4.50 7.92
CA LEU A 42 -4.88 4.37 6.86
C LEU A 42 -4.56 3.22 5.89
N SER A 43 -3.28 2.97 5.57
CA SER A 43 -2.93 1.90 4.61
C SER A 43 -3.36 0.50 5.08
N PRO A 44 -3.15 0.09 6.35
CA PRO A 44 -3.65 -1.19 6.85
C PRO A 44 -5.16 -1.38 6.76
N THR A 45 -5.96 -0.32 6.90
CA THR A 45 -7.43 -0.38 6.81
C THR A 45 -7.92 -0.58 5.37
N ILE A 46 -7.07 -0.33 4.37
CA ILE A 46 -7.33 -0.66 2.95
C ILE A 46 -6.81 -2.06 2.61
N ILE A 47 -5.59 -2.40 3.03
CA ILE A 47 -4.91 -3.62 2.58
C ILE A 47 -5.47 -4.87 3.25
N THR A 48 -5.76 -4.80 4.55
CA THR A 48 -6.15 -5.95 5.37
C THR A 48 -7.52 -6.52 5.00
N PRO A 49 -8.57 -5.71 4.77
CA PRO A 49 -9.87 -6.26 4.36
C PRO A 49 -9.79 -7.00 3.03
N LEU A 50 -8.95 -6.53 2.10
CA LEU A 50 -8.76 -7.15 0.79
C LEU A 50 -7.90 -8.42 0.80
N VAL A 51 -7.47 -8.91 1.97
CA VAL A 51 -6.56 -10.07 2.10
C VAL A 51 -7.03 -11.30 1.34
N GLY A 52 -8.34 -11.56 1.31
CA GLY A 52 -8.91 -12.71 0.58
C GLY A 52 -8.62 -12.68 -0.92
N PHE A 53 -8.47 -11.49 -1.50
CA PHE A 53 -8.22 -11.32 -2.94
C PHE A 53 -6.76 -11.57 -3.33
N TRP A 54 -5.79 -11.20 -2.48
CA TRP A 54 -4.38 -11.26 -2.85
C TRP A 54 -3.60 -12.39 -2.18
N ILE A 55 -3.92 -12.79 -0.94
CA ILE A 55 -3.12 -13.77 -0.21
C ILE A 55 -3.03 -15.16 -0.85
N PRO A 56 -4.12 -15.71 -1.44
CA PRO A 56 -4.08 -17.02 -2.06
C PRO A 56 -3.33 -17.02 -3.40
N LEU A 57 -3.16 -15.84 -4.01
CA LEU A 57 -2.55 -15.68 -5.33
C LEU A 57 -1.02 -15.55 -5.26
N ILE A 58 -0.48 -15.02 -4.16
CA ILE A 58 0.97 -14.87 -3.93
C ILE A 58 1.77 -16.14 -4.27
N PRO A 59 1.49 -17.33 -3.69
CA PRO A 59 2.31 -18.51 -3.89
C PRO A 59 2.41 -18.94 -5.35
N GLU A 60 1.35 -18.76 -6.13
CA GLU A 60 1.28 -19.20 -7.53
C GLU A 60 1.83 -18.16 -8.50
N LYS A 61 1.60 -16.88 -8.24
CA LYS A 61 1.92 -15.81 -9.18
C LYS A 61 3.31 -15.18 -8.98
N LEU A 62 3.83 -15.19 -7.75
CA LEU A 62 5.01 -14.38 -7.40
C LEU A 62 6.21 -15.17 -6.87
N LEU A 63 6.01 -16.38 -6.34
CA LEU A 63 7.04 -17.06 -5.57
C LEU A 63 7.68 -18.21 -6.35
N ASN A 64 8.99 -18.37 -6.16
CA ASN A 64 9.71 -19.58 -6.59
C ASN A 64 9.29 -20.79 -5.73
N PRO A 65 9.60 -22.04 -6.14
CA PRO A 65 9.10 -23.23 -5.45
C PRO A 65 9.43 -23.30 -3.94
N PRO A 66 10.67 -23.01 -3.47
CA PRO A 66 10.96 -23.02 -2.04
C PRO A 66 10.20 -21.96 -1.25
N SER A 67 10.10 -20.73 -1.77
CA SER A 67 9.34 -19.66 -1.11
C SER A 67 7.84 -19.94 -1.12
N LYS A 68 7.32 -20.55 -2.18
CA LYS A 68 5.93 -20.99 -2.28
C LYS A 68 5.58 -21.98 -1.18
N GLU A 69 6.37 -23.04 -1.01
CA GLU A 69 6.16 -24.05 0.04
C GLU A 69 6.15 -23.40 1.44
N TYR A 70 7.16 -22.58 1.73
CA TYR A 70 7.25 -21.84 3.00
C TYR A 70 6.05 -20.92 3.21
N PHE A 71 5.64 -20.19 2.17
CA PHE A 71 4.52 -19.23 2.25
C PHE A 71 3.22 -19.93 2.57
N ILE A 72 2.87 -21.00 1.84
CA ILE A 72 1.66 -21.79 2.08
C ILE A 72 1.65 -22.30 3.52
N ARG A 73 2.70 -23.04 3.91
CA ARG A 73 2.82 -23.61 5.27
C ARG A 73 2.62 -22.58 6.37
N THR A 74 3.31 -21.44 6.27
CA THR A 74 3.28 -20.41 7.33
C THR A 74 1.99 -19.58 7.35
N ARG A 75 1.36 -19.33 6.20
CA ARG A 75 0.10 -18.57 6.17
C ARG A 75 -1.08 -19.45 6.56
N GLU A 76 -1.13 -20.70 6.11
CA GLU A 76 -2.18 -21.61 6.55
C GLU A 76 -2.13 -21.86 8.06
N ALA A 77 -0.93 -22.02 8.63
CA ALA A 77 -0.76 -22.08 10.08
C ALA A 77 -1.24 -20.79 10.79
N ARG A 78 -1.00 -19.61 10.20
CA ARG A 78 -1.45 -18.32 10.75
C ARG A 78 -2.98 -18.18 10.72
N TYR A 79 -3.63 -18.61 9.64
CA TYR A 79 -5.09 -18.51 9.49
C TYR A 79 -5.85 -19.69 10.11
N GLY A 80 -5.17 -20.80 10.41
CA GLY A 80 -5.79 -22.04 10.88
C GLY A 80 -6.60 -22.79 9.81
N VAL A 81 -6.55 -22.32 8.55
CA VAL A 81 -7.30 -22.87 7.41
C VAL A 81 -6.47 -22.74 6.14
N SER A 82 -6.86 -23.46 5.08
CA SER A 82 -6.19 -23.35 3.78
C SER A 82 -6.32 -21.97 3.16
N LEU A 83 -5.38 -21.57 2.30
CA LEU A 83 -5.46 -20.27 1.59
C LEU A 83 -6.72 -20.16 0.71
N ALA A 84 -7.18 -21.29 0.15
CA ALA A 84 -8.44 -21.33 -0.60
C ALA A 84 -9.67 -21.04 0.28
N GLN A 85 -9.66 -21.52 1.53
CA GLN A 85 -10.72 -21.19 2.50
C GLN A 85 -10.65 -19.72 2.93
N VAL A 86 -9.45 -19.14 3.05
CA VAL A 86 -9.29 -17.70 3.28
C VAL A 86 -9.90 -16.90 2.12
N ALA A 87 -9.63 -17.29 0.88
CA ALA A 87 -10.23 -16.68 -0.31
C ALA A 87 -11.76 -16.73 -0.24
N LYS A 88 -12.32 -17.93 -0.04
CA LYS A 88 -13.78 -18.14 0.03
C LYS A 88 -14.45 -17.32 1.12
N ALA A 89 -13.78 -17.13 2.26
CA ALA A 89 -14.35 -16.42 3.40
C ALA A 89 -14.16 -14.90 3.34
N LYS A 90 -13.15 -14.38 2.63
CA LYS A 90 -12.73 -12.97 2.71
C LYS A 90 -12.71 -12.23 1.36
N ALA A 91 -12.74 -12.92 0.23
CA ALA A 91 -12.80 -12.31 -1.09
C ALA A 91 -14.26 -12.00 -1.46
N THR A 92 -14.92 -11.14 -0.68
CA THR A 92 -16.34 -10.83 -0.84
C THR A 92 -16.57 -9.37 -1.26
N GLU A 93 -17.78 -9.06 -1.71
CA GLU A 93 -18.16 -7.69 -2.04
C GLU A 93 -18.25 -6.80 -0.80
N GLU A 94 -18.57 -7.37 0.37
CA GLU A 94 -18.55 -6.64 1.64
C GLU A 94 -17.15 -6.13 1.99
N ALA A 95 -16.09 -6.91 1.68
CA ALA A 95 -14.71 -6.44 1.86
C ALA A 95 -14.39 -5.24 0.96
N TRP A 96 -14.99 -5.16 -0.25
CA TRP A 96 -14.85 -3.98 -1.10
C TRP A 96 -15.62 -2.78 -0.56
N ILE A 97 -16.81 -3.01 0.02
CA ILE A 97 -17.60 -1.97 0.68
C ILE A 97 -16.85 -1.42 1.91
N GLU A 98 -16.21 -2.29 2.69
CA GLU A 98 -15.44 -1.93 3.89
C GLU A 98 -14.29 -0.97 3.57
N VAL A 99 -13.64 -1.11 2.41
CA VAL A 99 -12.52 -0.25 2.01
C VAL A 99 -12.95 1.03 1.29
N LEU A 100 -14.23 1.23 0.95
CA LEU A 100 -14.68 2.46 0.29
C LEU A 100 -14.37 3.72 1.13
N PRO A 101 -14.71 3.79 2.44
CA PRO A 101 -14.40 4.96 3.24
C PRO A 101 -12.90 5.28 3.33
N PRO A 102 -11.99 4.35 3.68
CA PRO A 102 -10.57 4.68 3.78
C PRO A 102 -9.92 4.99 2.42
N LEU A 103 -10.40 4.39 1.32
CA LEU A 103 -9.97 4.79 -0.03
C LEU A 103 -10.36 6.24 -0.34
N LYS A 104 -11.59 6.65 0.00
CA LYS A 104 -12.06 8.02 -0.19
C LYS A 104 -11.32 9.01 0.70
N GLU A 105 -11.02 8.64 1.94
CA GLU A 105 -10.20 9.45 2.84
C GLU A 105 -8.79 9.66 2.27
N LEU A 106 -8.16 8.59 1.76
CA LEU A 106 -6.85 8.71 1.11
C LEU A 106 -6.90 9.58 -0.16
N GLY A 107 -7.98 9.47 -0.95
CA GLY A 107 -8.23 10.36 -2.08
C GLY A 107 -8.36 11.82 -1.66
N ALA A 108 -9.06 12.10 -0.56
CA ALA A 108 -9.19 13.44 -0.01
C ALA A 108 -7.83 14.01 0.44
N LEU A 109 -6.99 13.21 1.11
CA LEU A 109 -5.63 13.59 1.49
C LEU A 109 -4.77 13.96 0.27
N LEU A 110 -4.83 13.15 -0.79
CA LEU A 110 -4.18 13.44 -2.08
C LEU A 110 -4.82 14.63 -2.83
N GLY A 111 -5.95 15.14 -2.34
CA GLY A 111 -6.62 16.33 -2.85
C GLY A 111 -6.34 17.61 -2.08
N GLU A 112 -5.70 17.54 -0.91
CA GLU A 112 -5.43 18.74 -0.09
C GLU A 112 -4.46 19.71 -0.76
N ASN A 113 -3.53 19.19 -1.58
CA ASN A 113 -2.55 19.98 -2.31
C ASN A 113 -2.84 19.94 -3.82
N GLU A 114 -3.41 21.02 -4.35
CA GLU A 114 -3.78 21.11 -5.78
C GLU A 114 -2.56 21.18 -6.71
N GLU A 115 -1.37 21.46 -6.18
CA GLU A 115 -0.17 21.68 -6.99
C GLU A 115 0.52 20.41 -7.51
N GLY A 116 0.02 19.20 -7.26
CA GLY A 116 0.59 18.00 -7.85
C GLY A 116 -0.19 16.73 -7.51
N HIS A 117 0.47 15.59 -7.65
CA HIS A 117 -0.16 14.27 -7.43
C HIS A 117 0.33 13.57 -6.16
N PHE A 118 1.26 14.18 -5.42
CA PHE A 118 1.77 13.67 -4.15
C PHE A 118 1.05 14.30 -2.97
N LEU A 119 1.14 13.67 -1.80
CA LEU A 119 0.57 14.18 -0.56
C LEU A 119 1.08 15.58 -0.22
N MET A 120 2.35 15.89 -0.52
CA MET A 120 2.93 17.24 -0.38
C MET A 120 2.90 18.04 -1.71
N GLY A 121 1.91 17.79 -2.57
CA GLY A 121 1.73 18.46 -3.87
C GLY A 121 2.74 17.99 -4.91
N LYS A 122 3.73 18.82 -5.22
CA LYS A 122 4.80 18.52 -6.21
C LYS A 122 5.92 17.66 -5.63
N THR A 123 6.04 17.63 -4.31
CA THR A 123 7.16 17.01 -3.61
C THR A 123 6.77 15.59 -3.19
N PRO A 124 7.45 14.54 -3.69
CA PRO A 124 7.22 13.19 -3.20
C PRO A 124 7.79 13.01 -1.79
N SER A 125 7.12 12.20 -0.98
CA SER A 125 7.55 11.85 0.37
C SER A 125 7.52 10.35 0.60
N TYR A 126 8.10 9.88 1.70
CA TYR A 126 8.03 8.48 2.11
C TYR A 126 6.58 8.00 2.31
N ALA A 127 5.67 8.90 2.70
CA ALA A 127 4.25 8.57 2.81
C ALA A 127 3.66 8.18 1.44
N ASP A 128 4.03 8.89 0.37
CA ASP A 128 3.65 8.53 -1.00
C ASP A 128 4.22 7.16 -1.39
N LEU A 129 5.48 6.88 -1.04
CA LEU A 129 6.13 5.61 -1.35
C LEU A 129 5.48 4.41 -0.63
N VAL A 130 4.95 4.61 0.58
CA VAL A 130 4.15 3.58 1.26
C VAL A 130 2.90 3.26 0.44
N VAL A 131 2.18 4.28 -0.03
CA VAL A 131 0.98 4.12 -0.86
C VAL A 131 1.29 3.44 -2.19
N VAL A 132 2.29 3.95 -2.91
CA VAL A 132 2.74 3.40 -4.18
C VAL A 132 3.23 1.96 -4.02
N GLY A 133 3.89 1.64 -2.91
CA GLY A 133 4.40 0.31 -2.62
C GLY A 133 3.29 -0.75 -2.59
N TRP A 134 2.17 -0.48 -1.90
CA TRP A 134 1.06 -1.44 -1.89
C TRP A 134 0.22 -1.40 -3.17
N LEU A 135 0.14 -0.28 -3.89
CA LEU A 135 -0.48 -0.23 -5.23
C LEU A 135 0.30 -1.09 -6.24
N GLN A 136 1.63 -0.98 -6.24
CA GLN A 136 2.52 -1.83 -7.04
C GLN A 136 2.39 -3.30 -6.64
N PHE A 137 2.30 -3.61 -5.35
CA PHE A 137 2.05 -4.96 -4.87
C PHE A 137 0.72 -5.53 -5.39
N PHE A 138 -0.39 -4.78 -5.29
CA PHE A 138 -1.66 -5.23 -5.86
C PHE A 138 -1.56 -5.48 -7.35
N LYS A 139 -0.94 -4.56 -8.11
CA LYS A 139 -0.75 -4.75 -9.56
C LYS A 139 0.08 -5.98 -9.89
N ALA A 140 1.12 -6.28 -9.11
CA ALA A 140 1.99 -7.44 -9.29
C ALA A 140 1.27 -8.76 -8.98
N VAL A 141 0.47 -8.81 -7.90
CA VAL A 141 -0.32 -10.00 -7.56
C VAL A 141 -1.46 -10.20 -8.55
N ASP A 142 -2.27 -9.17 -8.76
CA ASP A 142 -3.40 -9.23 -9.68
C ASP A 142 -3.80 -7.82 -10.13
N GLU A 143 -3.62 -7.56 -11.42
CA GLU A 143 -3.97 -6.26 -11.99
C GLU A 143 -5.44 -5.90 -11.80
N ALA A 144 -6.36 -6.87 -11.64
CA ALA A 144 -7.76 -6.59 -11.36
C ALA A 144 -7.97 -5.90 -10.01
N ILE A 145 -7.19 -6.25 -8.98
CA ILE A 145 -7.26 -5.61 -7.65
C ILE A 145 -6.81 -4.15 -7.78
N TYR A 146 -5.67 -3.93 -8.44
CA TYR A 146 -5.17 -2.57 -8.71
C TYR A 146 -6.20 -1.73 -9.49
N LYS A 147 -6.74 -2.27 -10.59
CA LYS A 147 -7.72 -1.58 -11.44
C LYS A 147 -8.94 -1.15 -10.62
N ARG A 148 -9.51 -2.06 -9.84
CA ARG A 148 -10.69 -1.75 -9.01
C ARG A 148 -10.41 -0.67 -7.97
N VAL A 149 -9.24 -0.70 -7.33
CA VAL A 149 -8.83 0.35 -6.36
C VAL A 149 -8.75 1.72 -7.03
N VAL A 150 -8.11 1.83 -8.20
CA VAL A 150 -7.97 3.13 -8.90
C VAL A 150 -9.25 3.57 -9.62
N GLU A 151 -10.17 2.65 -9.92
CA GLU A 151 -11.51 2.98 -10.39
C GLU A 151 -12.37 3.58 -9.26
N ILE A 152 -12.27 3.01 -8.05
CA ILE A 152 -12.94 3.56 -6.86
C ILE A 152 -12.37 4.95 -6.52
N GLU A 153 -11.05 5.10 -6.52
CA GLU A 153 -10.37 6.36 -6.21
C GLU A 153 -9.29 6.72 -7.26
N PRO A 154 -9.66 7.50 -8.31
CA PRO A 154 -8.76 7.86 -9.41
C PRO A 154 -7.46 8.56 -9.00
N LYS A 155 -7.45 9.31 -7.89
CA LYS A 155 -6.23 9.97 -7.39
C LYS A 155 -5.11 8.99 -7.07
N LEU A 156 -5.43 7.74 -6.70
CA LEU A 156 -4.43 6.69 -6.51
C LEU A 156 -3.76 6.29 -7.82
N GLY A 157 -4.51 6.28 -8.92
CA GLY A 157 -3.97 6.06 -10.26
C GLY A 157 -3.06 7.20 -10.70
N GLU A 158 -3.42 8.45 -10.40
CA GLU A 158 -2.58 9.62 -10.65
C GLU A 158 -1.27 9.58 -9.87
N LEU A 159 -1.33 9.32 -8.57
CA LEU A 159 -0.16 9.14 -7.71
C LEU A 159 0.76 8.03 -8.24
N TYR A 160 0.19 6.87 -8.58
CA TYR A 160 0.95 5.75 -9.13
C TYR A 160 1.61 6.13 -10.47
N ASN A 161 0.89 6.84 -11.34
CA ASN A 161 1.42 7.32 -12.61
C ASN A 161 2.58 8.31 -12.43
N ALA A 162 2.46 9.26 -11.47
CA ALA A 162 3.52 10.21 -11.12
C ALA A 162 4.76 9.53 -10.51
N SER A 163 4.61 8.30 -10.02
CA SER A 163 5.65 7.51 -9.37
C SER A 163 6.26 6.43 -10.28
N LYS A 164 5.88 6.39 -11.58
CA LYS A 164 6.25 5.32 -12.51
C LYS A 164 7.75 5.07 -12.61
N GLN A 165 8.57 6.11 -12.51
CA GLN A 165 10.02 5.99 -12.55
C GLN A 165 10.59 5.10 -11.43
N TRP A 166 9.95 5.05 -10.25
CA TRP A 166 10.45 4.30 -9.09
C TRP A 166 9.93 2.86 -9.01
N VAL A 167 8.90 2.53 -9.80
CA VAL A 167 8.33 1.16 -9.85
C VAL A 167 8.78 0.38 -11.08
N LYS A 168 9.58 0.99 -11.98
CA LYS A 168 10.25 0.25 -13.04
C LYS A 168 11.18 -0.78 -12.40
N ARG A 169 11.02 -2.04 -12.79
CA ARG A 169 12.03 -3.05 -12.46
C ARG A 169 13.33 -2.63 -13.14
N ASP A 170 14.39 -2.65 -12.35
CA ASP A 170 15.74 -2.59 -12.85
C ASP A 170 16.11 -4.05 -13.20
N ASP A 171 15.81 -4.44 -14.44
CA ASP A 171 16.12 -5.75 -15.00
C ASP A 171 17.57 -5.80 -15.45
N HIS A 172 18.47 -5.86 -14.47
CA HIS A 172 19.86 -6.27 -14.64
C HIS A 172 20.07 -7.76 -14.35
#